data_AF-A0A6G0UHK8-F1
#
_entry.id   AF-A0A6G0UHK8-F1
#
_cell.length_a   1.000
_cell.length_b   1.000
_cell.length_c   1.000
_cell.angle_alpha   90.00
_cell.angle_beta   90.00
_cell.angle_gamma   90.00
#
_symmetry.space_group_name_H-M   'P 1'
#
loop_
_entity.id
_entity.type
_entity.pdbx_description
1 polymer ?
#
loop_
_entity_poly.entity_id
_entity_poly.type
_entity_poly.pdbx_seq_one_letter_code
_entity_poly.pdbx_strand_id
1 'polypeptide(L)'
;MDSPAWMFTKALSHRQKVMRLYKRALRELDAWYGGDMLNVRYQKVLMRARFDAYADEKDYRKAQLMLADGCRELWEKRHFKPFRFSFDYLGSSYDRERDSPDQIADSPMWTLAEREQFPYYFNTREKRKKELLEHWHKIEKSWDEEIAAIQTELPKDKNNVTAPS
;
A
#
# COMPACT_ATOMS: atom_id res chain seq x y z
N MET A 1 2.36 3.39 -11.51
CA MET A 1 2.29 2.05 -10.91
C MET A 1 0.87 1.62 -11.10
N ASP A 2 0.59 0.91 -12.18
CA ASP A 2 -0.70 0.27 -12.39
C ASP A 2 -0.67 -0.99 -11.52
N SER A 3 -0.82 -0.81 -10.20
CA SER A 3 -0.91 -1.94 -9.27
C SER A 3 -2.06 -2.82 -9.77
N PRO A 4 -1.79 -4.09 -10.13
CA PRO A 4 -2.80 -4.94 -10.72
C PRO A 4 -4.01 -5.06 -9.81
N ALA A 5 -5.21 -5.14 -10.38
CA ALA A 5 -6.45 -5.17 -9.62
C ALA A 5 -6.50 -6.32 -8.59
N TRP A 6 -5.78 -7.43 -8.86
CA TRP A 6 -5.66 -8.60 -7.98
C TRP A 6 -4.79 -8.38 -6.75
N MET A 7 -4.03 -7.28 -6.67
CA MET A 7 -3.23 -6.95 -5.48
C MET A 7 -4.10 -6.44 -4.31
N PHE A 8 -5.36 -6.07 -4.57
CA PHE A 8 -6.27 -5.54 -3.55
C PHE A 8 -7.29 -6.59 -3.13
N THR A 9 -7.44 -6.76 -1.81
CA THR A 9 -8.47 -7.62 -1.20
C THR A 9 -9.90 -7.11 -1.45
N LYS A 10 -10.06 -5.86 -1.88
CA LYS A 10 -11.34 -5.22 -2.20
C LYS A 10 -11.22 -4.36 -3.45
N ALA A 11 -12.32 -4.26 -4.21
CA ALA A 11 -12.40 -3.37 -5.37
C ALA A 11 -12.19 -1.90 -4.94
N LEU A 12 -11.42 -1.15 -5.74
CA LEU A 12 -11.08 0.23 -5.44
C LEU A 12 -12.28 1.17 -5.62
N SER A 13 -12.57 2.00 -4.61
CA SER A 13 -13.62 3.01 -4.71
C SER A 13 -13.23 4.14 -5.67
N HIS A 14 -14.22 4.85 -6.24
CA HIS A 14 -13.97 5.96 -7.16
C HIS A 14 -13.07 7.04 -6.53
N ARG A 15 -13.36 7.43 -5.28
CA ARG A 15 -12.51 8.34 -4.49
C ARG A 15 -11.05 7.87 -4.41
N GLN A 16 -10.81 6.59 -4.15
CA GLN A 16 -9.45 6.04 -4.10
C GLN A 16 -8.74 6.12 -5.45
N LYS A 17 -9.47 5.90 -6.56
CA LYS A 17 -8.92 6.05 -7.92
C LYS A 17 -8.50 7.50 -8.19
N VAL A 18 -9.35 8.48 -7.85
CA VAL A 18 -9.05 9.91 -8.00
C VAL A 18 -7.82 10.31 -7.18
N MET A 19 -7.73 9.88 -5.91
CA MET A 19 -6.57 10.19 -5.06
C MET A 19 -5.26 9.61 -5.61
N ARG A 20 -5.31 8.40 -6.21
CA ARG A 20 -4.15 7.79 -6.86
C ARG A 20 -3.74 8.54 -8.12
N LEU A 21 -4.71 8.96 -8.93
CA LEU A 21 -4.47 9.79 -10.11
C LEU A 21 -3.80 11.12 -9.72
N TYR A 22 -4.35 11.82 -8.71
CA TYR A 22 -3.78 13.06 -8.17
C TYR A 22 -2.34 12.86 -7.67
N LYS A 23 -2.10 11.84 -6.84
CA LYS A 23 -0.74 11.53 -6.36
C LYS A 23 0.22 11.28 -7.52
N ARG A 24 -0.21 10.57 -8.56
CA ARG A 24 0.62 10.27 -9.74
C ARG A 24 0.91 11.53 -10.55
N ALA A 25 -0.09 12.39 -10.77
CA ALA A 25 0.09 13.67 -11.45
C ALA A 25 1.14 14.56 -10.76
N LEU A 26 1.10 14.66 -9.43
CA LEU A 26 2.11 15.43 -8.69
C LEU A 26 3.53 14.85 -8.82
N ARG A 27 3.67 13.52 -8.91
CA ARG A 27 4.97 12.87 -9.11
C ARG A 27 5.53 13.08 -10.52
N GLU A 28 4.67 13.15 -11.52
CA GLU A 28 5.09 13.52 -12.88
C GLU A 28 5.52 14.99 -12.95
N LEU A 29 4.82 15.90 -12.25
CA LEU A 29 5.27 17.29 -12.11
C LEU A 29 6.65 17.40 -11.43
N ASP A 30 6.88 16.61 -10.38
CA ASP A 30 8.20 16.53 -9.73
C ASP A 30 9.29 16.06 -10.71
N ALA A 31 8.96 15.12 -11.61
CA ALA A 31 9.91 14.62 -12.60
C ALA A 31 10.23 15.65 -13.69
N TRP A 32 9.24 16.41 -14.17
CA TRP A 32 9.43 17.44 -15.20
C TRP A 32 10.13 18.71 -14.67
N TYR A 33 9.73 19.18 -13.48
CA TYR A 33 10.16 20.49 -12.97
C TYR A 33 11.18 20.39 -11.82
N GLY A 34 11.56 19.19 -11.38
CA GLY A 34 12.31 18.95 -10.14
C GLY A 34 13.63 19.73 -9.94
N GLY A 35 14.18 20.33 -10.99
CA GLY A 35 15.35 21.23 -10.89
C GLY A 35 15.04 22.63 -10.33
N ASP A 36 13.79 23.10 -10.39
CA ASP A 36 13.36 24.40 -9.86
C ASP A 36 12.18 24.25 -8.89
N MET A 37 12.46 24.44 -7.61
CA MET A 37 11.46 24.24 -6.57
C MET A 37 10.30 25.23 -6.63
N LEU A 38 10.53 26.46 -7.08
CA LEU A 38 9.46 27.46 -7.17
C LEU A 38 8.48 27.08 -8.28
N ASN A 39 9.00 26.68 -9.44
CA ASN A 39 8.19 26.24 -10.56
C ASN A 39 7.41 24.96 -10.24
N VAL A 40 8.05 23.96 -9.62
CA VAL A 40 7.34 22.74 -9.15
C VAL A 40 6.16 23.12 -8.25
N ARG A 41 6.39 23.99 -7.26
CA ARG A 41 5.33 24.38 -6.31
C ARG A 41 4.19 25.12 -7.03
N TYR A 42 4.52 26.03 -7.93
CA TYR A 42 3.53 26.73 -8.75
C TYR A 42 2.66 25.76 -9.56
N GLN A 43 3.29 24.83 -10.28
CA GLN A 43 2.56 23.82 -11.08
C GLN A 43 1.70 22.89 -10.22
N LYS A 44 2.18 22.50 -9.03
CA LYS A 44 1.40 21.68 -8.09
C LYS A 44 0.15 22.39 -7.59
N VAL A 45 0.23 23.69 -7.32
CA VAL A 45 -0.92 24.50 -6.92
C VAL A 45 -1.94 24.61 -8.06
N LEU A 46 -1.47 24.83 -9.30
CA LEU A 46 -2.35 24.82 -10.48
C LEU A 46 -3.05 23.48 -10.66
N MET A 47 -2.31 22.37 -10.52
CA MET A 47 -2.92 21.04 -10.58
C MET A 47 -3.93 20.84 -9.46
N ARG A 48 -3.65 21.28 -8.23
CA ARG A 48 -4.62 21.20 -7.14
C ARG A 48 -5.90 21.97 -7.46
N ALA A 49 -5.78 23.20 -7.96
CA ALA A 49 -6.92 24.01 -8.38
C ALA A 49 -7.76 23.31 -9.48
N ARG A 50 -7.12 22.64 -10.44
CA ARG A 50 -7.83 21.83 -11.46
C ARG A 50 -8.65 20.69 -10.84
N PHE A 51 -8.12 19.99 -9.85
CA PHE A 51 -8.86 18.92 -9.17
C PHE A 51 -9.99 19.47 -8.29
N ASP A 52 -9.75 20.58 -7.58
CA ASP A 52 -10.74 21.20 -6.71
C ASP A 52 -11.93 21.78 -7.50
N ALA A 53 -11.70 22.26 -8.73
CA ALA A 53 -12.76 22.77 -9.62
C ALA A 53 -13.84 21.72 -9.98
N TYR A 54 -13.53 20.43 -9.88
CA TYR A 54 -14.46 19.33 -10.18
C TYR A 54 -14.75 18.45 -8.95
N ALA A 55 -14.43 18.93 -7.74
CA ALA A 55 -14.62 18.17 -6.52
C ALA A 55 -16.10 17.91 -6.18
N ASP A 56 -16.99 18.86 -6.51
CA ASP A 56 -18.41 18.84 -6.18
C ASP A 56 -19.31 18.25 -7.29
N GLU A 57 -18.73 17.51 -8.25
CA GLU A 57 -19.51 16.88 -9.32
C GLU A 57 -20.40 15.74 -8.78
N LYS A 58 -21.72 15.87 -8.96
CA LYS A 58 -22.70 14.89 -8.48
C LYS A 58 -22.96 13.75 -9.47
N ASP A 59 -22.79 13.97 -10.78
CA ASP A 59 -23.01 12.91 -11.77
C ASP A 59 -21.85 11.91 -11.81
N TYR A 60 -22.15 10.68 -11.37
CA TYR A 60 -21.18 9.60 -11.33
C TYR A 60 -20.66 9.19 -12.71
N ARG A 61 -21.48 9.22 -13.77
CA ARG A 61 -21.03 8.84 -15.12
C ARG A 61 -20.01 9.84 -15.64
N LYS A 62 -20.30 11.13 -15.47
CA LYS A 62 -19.38 12.21 -15.80
C LYS A 62 -18.08 12.13 -14.99
N ALA A 63 -18.16 11.85 -13.68
CA ALA A 63 -16.98 11.67 -12.83
C ALA A 63 -16.10 10.50 -13.30
N GLN A 64 -16.70 9.37 -13.72
CA GLN A 64 -15.96 8.25 -14.29
C GLN A 64 -15.26 8.61 -15.61
N LEU A 65 -15.94 9.33 -16.49
CA LEU A 65 -15.37 9.77 -17.76
C LEU A 65 -14.20 10.74 -17.52
N MET A 66 -14.36 11.72 -16.63
CA MET A 66 -13.30 12.66 -16.26
C MET A 66 -12.08 11.95 -15.65
N LEU A 67 -12.29 10.89 -14.86
CA LEU A 67 -11.20 10.07 -14.35
C LEU A 67 -10.47 9.32 -15.49
N ALA A 68 -11.21 8.77 -16.45
CA ALA A 68 -10.62 8.10 -17.62
C ALA A 68 -9.80 9.09 -18.47
N ASP A 69 -10.33 10.28 -18.73
CA ASP A 69 -9.64 11.34 -19.44
C ASP A 69 -8.39 11.84 -18.69
N GLY A 70 -8.48 12.01 -17.38
CA GLY A 70 -7.31 12.38 -16.57
C GLY A 70 -6.22 11.30 -16.58
N CYS A 71 -6.59 10.02 -16.57
CA CYS A 71 -5.65 8.91 -16.74
C CYS A 71 -4.99 8.93 -18.13
N ARG A 72 -5.75 9.25 -19.18
CA ARG A 72 -5.24 9.39 -20.54
C ARG A 72 -4.27 10.57 -20.67
N GLU A 73 -4.64 11.75 -20.18
CA GLU A 73 -3.78 12.95 -20.18
C GLU A 73 -2.46 12.67 -19.45
N LEU A 74 -2.54 12.02 -18.29
CA LEU A 74 -1.35 11.63 -17.52
C LEU A 74 -0.45 10.66 -18.27
N TRP A 75 -1.04 9.71 -19.00
CA TRP A 75 -0.28 8.75 -19.80
C TRP A 75 0.46 9.44 -20.95
N GLU A 76 -0.23 10.33 -21.67
CA GLU A 76 0.35 11.10 -22.78
C GLU A 76 1.47 12.05 -22.33
N LYS A 77 1.33 12.67 -21.14
CA LYS A 77 2.29 13.65 -20.60
C LYS A 77 3.32 13.06 -19.62
N ARG A 78 3.42 11.73 -19.55
CA ARG A 78 4.33 11.06 -18.60
C ARG A 78 5.79 11.42 -18.92
N HIS A 79 6.58 11.70 -17.89
CA HIS A 79 8.01 11.90 -18.08
C HIS A 79 8.69 10.60 -18.54
N PHE A 80 9.62 10.69 -19.49
CA PHE A 80 10.33 9.52 -20.03
C PHE A 80 11.14 8.77 -18.96
N LYS A 81 11.60 9.49 -17.92
CA LYS A 81 12.31 8.94 -16.76
C LYS A 81 11.64 9.40 -15.45
N PRO A 82 10.60 8.71 -14.96
CA PRO A 82 9.88 9.16 -13.77
C PRO A 82 10.79 9.11 -12.53
N PHE A 83 10.61 10.08 -11.63
CA PHE A 83 11.31 10.09 -10.35
C PHE A 83 10.84 8.93 -9.47
N ARG A 84 11.80 8.23 -8.84
CA ARG A 84 11.56 7.13 -7.89
C ARG A 84 12.42 7.36 -6.66
N PHE A 85 11.85 7.10 -5.48
CA PHE A 85 12.64 7.11 -4.25
C PHE A 85 13.60 5.93 -4.24
N SER A 86 14.73 6.08 -3.55
CA SER A 86 15.82 5.10 -3.58
C SER A 86 15.37 3.69 -3.18
N PHE A 87 14.52 3.57 -2.15
CA PHE A 87 14.03 2.30 -1.61
C PHE A 87 12.67 1.85 -2.18
N ASP A 88 12.03 2.67 -3.02
CA ASP A 88 10.81 2.24 -3.71
C ASP A 88 11.15 1.13 -4.71
N TYR A 89 10.17 0.31 -5.09
CA TYR A 89 10.32 -0.63 -6.20
C TYR A 89 10.79 0.10 -7.48
N LEU A 90 11.83 -0.43 -8.13
CA LEU A 90 12.58 0.16 -9.25
C LEU A 90 13.40 1.43 -8.90
N GLY A 91 13.59 1.73 -7.62
CA GLY A 91 14.52 2.73 -7.12
C GLY A 91 15.98 2.26 -7.22
N SER A 92 16.93 3.18 -7.09
CA SER A 92 18.37 2.91 -7.22
C SER A 92 18.95 2.04 -6.09
N SER A 93 18.27 1.95 -4.95
CA SER A 93 18.67 1.16 -3.78
C SER A 93 17.59 0.14 -3.39
N TYR A 94 16.68 -0.18 -4.32
CA TYR A 94 15.66 -1.21 -4.07
C TYR A 94 16.32 -2.56 -3.80
N ASP A 95 15.99 -3.17 -2.66
CA ASP A 95 16.53 -4.48 -2.24
C ASP A 95 18.07 -4.52 -2.19
N ARG A 96 18.72 -3.38 -1.91
CA ARG A 96 20.18 -3.32 -1.74
C ARG A 96 20.62 -3.98 -0.44
N GLU A 97 19.87 -3.76 0.63
CA GLU A 97 20.06 -4.40 1.93
C GLU A 97 18.90 -5.39 2.09
N ARG A 98 19.22 -6.69 2.02
CA ARG A 98 18.25 -7.76 2.22
C ARG A 98 18.48 -8.36 3.60
N ASP A 99 17.50 -8.18 4.48
CA ASP A 99 17.53 -8.80 5.79
C ASP A 99 17.34 -10.31 5.70
N SER A 100 18.19 -11.02 6.43
CA SER A 100 18.11 -12.47 6.61
C SER A 100 16.91 -12.84 7.50
N PRO A 101 16.13 -13.89 7.19
CA PRO A 101 15.05 -14.33 8.06
C PRO A 101 15.57 -14.78 9.43
N ASP A 102 14.83 -14.46 10.50
CA ASP A 102 15.22 -14.78 11.89
C ASP A 102 15.45 -16.28 12.12
N GLN A 103 14.76 -17.14 11.36
CA GLN A 103 14.91 -18.60 11.42
C GLN A 103 16.34 -19.08 11.19
N ILE A 104 17.19 -18.28 10.54
CA ILE A 104 18.62 -18.61 10.34
C ILE A 104 19.34 -18.79 11.67
N ALA A 105 18.94 -18.10 12.74
CA ALA A 105 19.54 -18.30 14.07
C ALA A 105 19.16 -19.63 14.73
N ASP A 106 18.21 -20.39 14.15
CA ASP A 106 17.90 -21.79 14.49
C ASP A 106 18.49 -22.80 13.50
N SER A 107 19.17 -22.31 12.47
CA SER A 107 19.82 -23.17 11.49
C SER A 107 20.88 -24.04 12.17
N PRO A 108 21.09 -25.29 11.70
CA PRO A 108 22.20 -26.14 12.16
C PRO A 108 23.59 -25.51 11.94
N MET A 109 23.68 -24.39 11.22
CA MET A 109 24.90 -23.58 11.08
C MET A 109 25.32 -22.89 12.39
N TRP A 110 24.41 -22.71 13.36
CA TRP A 110 24.74 -22.15 14.68
C TRP A 110 24.96 -23.28 15.69
N THR A 111 26.22 -23.53 16.01
CA THR A 111 26.62 -24.52 17.02
C THR A 111 26.38 -24.02 18.44
N LEU A 112 26.34 -24.94 19.43
CA LEU A 112 26.09 -24.60 20.84
C LEU A 112 27.10 -23.56 21.36
N ALA A 113 28.38 -23.71 21.02
CA ALA A 113 29.44 -22.79 21.42
C ALA A 113 29.22 -21.36 20.88
N GLU A 114 28.76 -21.22 19.63
CA GLU A 114 28.46 -19.92 19.02
C GLU A 114 27.21 -19.28 19.64
N ARG A 115 26.23 -20.09 20.04
CA ARG A 115 25.04 -19.60 20.75
C ARG A 115 25.37 -19.14 22.17
N GLU A 116 26.27 -19.85 22.84
CA GLU A 116 26.77 -19.51 24.18
C GLU A 116 27.55 -18.19 24.21
N GLN A 117 28.08 -17.73 23.06
CA GLN A 117 28.71 -16.41 22.95
C GLN A 117 27.71 -15.25 23.13
N PHE A 118 26.42 -15.48 22.83
CA PHE A 118 25.36 -14.46 22.91
C PHE A 118 24.21 -14.91 23.84
N PRO A 119 24.47 -15.17 25.12
CA PRO A 119 23.53 -15.86 26.01
C PRO A 119 22.26 -15.02 26.25
N TYR A 120 22.39 -13.69 26.39
CA TYR A 120 21.24 -12.80 26.57
C TYR A 120 20.33 -12.75 25.34
N TYR A 121 20.90 -12.73 24.14
CA TYR A 121 20.12 -12.72 22.90
C TYR A 121 19.34 -14.03 22.74
N PHE A 122 20.00 -15.19 22.86
CA PHE A 122 19.30 -16.47 22.71
C PHE A 122 18.27 -16.72 23.82
N ASN A 123 18.54 -16.34 25.07
CA ASN A 123 17.57 -16.48 26.16
C ASN A 123 16.31 -15.62 25.95
N THR A 124 16.45 -14.40 25.44
CA THR A 124 15.30 -13.55 25.12
C THR A 124 14.54 -14.05 23.88
N ARG A 125 15.25 -14.60 22.89
CA ARG A 125 14.65 -15.20 21.70
C ARG A 125 13.80 -16.43 22.03
N GLU A 126 14.26 -17.32 22.90
CA GLU A 126 13.48 -18.48 23.34
C GLU A 126 12.20 -18.09 24.09
N LYS A 127 12.20 -16.99 24.84
CA LYS A 127 10.97 -16.45 25.44
C LYS A 127 9.98 -15.97 24.37
N ARG A 128 10.44 -15.19 23.39
CA ARG A 128 9.59 -14.70 22.28
C ARG A 128 9.01 -15.83 21.43
N LYS A 129 9.74 -16.93 21.23
CA LYS A 129 9.22 -18.11 20.54
C LYS A 129 8.04 -18.73 21.27
N LYS A 130 8.12 -18.85 22.59
CA LYS A 130 7.00 -19.36 23.41
C LYS A 130 5.79 -18.43 23.32
N GLU A 131 6.02 -17.13 23.45
CA GLU A 131 4.96 -16.11 23.30
C GLU A 131 4.30 -16.20 21.90
N LEU A 132 5.08 -16.42 20.85
CA LEU A 132 4.58 -16.59 19.48
C LEU A 132 3.71 -17.84 19.34
N LEU A 133 4.12 -18.98 19.91
CA LEU A 133 3.31 -20.21 19.88
C LEU A 133 2.00 -20.05 20.66
N GLU A 134 2.06 -19.44 21.85
CA GLU A 134 0.85 -19.14 22.64
C GLU A 134 -0.10 -18.20 21.89
N HIS A 135 0.43 -17.22 21.16
CA HIS A 135 -0.37 -16.33 20.34
C HIS A 135 -0.94 -17.03 19.10
N TRP A 136 -0.17 -17.91 18.48
CA TRP A 136 -0.60 -18.69 17.31
C TRP A 136 -1.84 -19.53 17.61
N HIS A 137 -1.87 -20.25 18.73
CA HIS A 137 -3.05 -21.02 19.14
C HIS A 137 -4.30 -20.17 19.36
N LYS A 138 -4.13 -18.90 19.80
CA LYS A 138 -5.25 -17.97 19.94
C LYS A 138 -5.78 -17.52 18.58
N ILE A 139 -4.87 -17.22 17.64
CA ILE A 139 -5.23 -16.85 16.27
C ILE A 139 -5.97 -18.00 15.59
N GLU A 140 -5.41 -19.22 15.67
CA GLU A 140 -6.00 -20.43 15.10
C GLU A 140 -7.43 -20.64 15.59
N LYS A 141 -7.64 -20.59 16.91
CA LYS A 141 -8.98 -20.67 17.49
C LYS A 141 -9.92 -19.57 17.01
N SER A 142 -9.45 -18.32 16.94
CA SER A 142 -10.27 -17.20 16.45
C SER A 142 -10.67 -17.37 14.98
N TRP A 143 -9.78 -17.92 14.16
CA TRP A 143 -10.06 -18.20 12.74
C TRP A 143 -11.07 -19.32 12.59
N ASP A 144 -10.96 -20.39 13.38
CA ASP A 144 -11.96 -21.47 13.39
C ASP A 144 -13.35 -20.95 13.78
N GLU A 145 -13.43 -20.09 14.79
CA GLU A 145 -14.67 -19.44 15.23
C GLU A 145 -15.25 -18.53 14.11
N GLU A 146 -14.43 -17.70 13.47
CA GLU A 146 -14.85 -16.83 12.35
C GLU A 146 -15.32 -17.64 11.13
N ILE A 147 -14.59 -18.69 10.75
CA ILE A 147 -14.95 -19.57 9.64
C ILE A 147 -16.26 -20.29 9.93
N ALA A 148 -16.44 -20.80 11.16
CA ALA A 148 -17.69 -21.43 11.57
C ALA A 148 -18.86 -20.44 11.54
N ALA A 149 -18.66 -19.20 11.98
CA ALA A 149 -19.68 -18.13 11.91
C ALA A 149 -20.08 -17.82 10.45
N ILE A 150 -19.11 -17.73 9.53
CA ILE A 150 -19.38 -17.50 8.09
C ILE A 150 -20.17 -18.66 7.47
N GLN A 151 -19.88 -19.90 7.88
CA GLN A 151 -20.57 -21.09 7.36
C GLN A 151 -22.00 -21.25 7.91
N THR A 152 -22.26 -20.74 9.10
CA THR A 152 -23.55 -20.91 9.79
C THR A 152 -24.51 -19.74 9.59
N GLU A 153 -24.01 -18.51 9.45
CA GLU A 153 -24.82 -17.33 9.17
C GLU A 153 -24.78 -16.97 7.68
N LEU A 154 -25.94 -17.01 7.00
CA LEU A 154 -26.07 -16.37 5.69
C LEU A 154 -25.72 -14.88 5.83
N PRO A 155 -24.86 -14.32 4.96
CA PRO A 155 -24.49 -12.93 5.04
C PRO A 155 -25.75 -12.07 4.94
N LYS A 156 -26.06 -11.33 6.02
CA LYS A 156 -27.21 -10.43 6.06
C LYS A 156 -27.08 -9.42 4.92
N ASP A 157 -28.09 -9.38 4.05
CA ASP A 157 -28.14 -8.42 2.94
C ASP A 157 -27.96 -7.01 3.50
N LYS A 158 -26.85 -6.36 3.12
CA LYS A 158 -26.62 -4.94 3.44
C LYS A 158 -27.49 -4.07 2.52
N ASN A 159 -28.81 -4.18 2.68
CA ASN A 159 -29.76 -3.26 2.06
C ASN A 159 -29.95 -2.02 2.96
N ASN A 160 -29.94 -0.86 2.30
CA ASN A 160 -30.34 0.47 2.79
C ASN A 160 -29.27 1.32 3.50
N VAL A 161 -28.23 1.74 2.75
CA VAL A 161 -27.72 3.11 2.93
C VAL A 161 -28.56 3.99 2.01
N THR A 162 -29.60 4.57 2.59
CA THR A 162 -30.40 5.64 1.99
C THR A 162 -29.47 6.76 1.54
N ALA A 163 -29.48 7.07 0.24
CA ALA A 163 -28.83 8.26 -0.28
C ALA A 163 -29.59 9.49 0.26
N PRO A 164 -28.96 10.40 1.03
CA PRO A 164 -29.59 11.67 1.34
C PRO A 164 -29.70 12.51 0.06
N SER A 165 -30.93 12.96 -0.18
CA SER A 165 -31.39 13.88 -1.23
C SER A 165 -30.56 15.15 -1.38
#